data_AF-A0A6M8F1Z5-F1
#
_entry.id   AF-A0A6M8F1Z5-F1
#
_cell.length_a   1.000
_cell.length_b   1.000
_cell.length_c   1.000
_cell.angle_alpha   90.00
_cell.angle_beta   90.00
_cell.angle_gamma   90.00
#
_symmetry.space_group_name_H-M   'P 1'
#
loop_
_entity.id
_entity.type
_entity.pdbx_description
1 polymer ?
#
loop_
_entity_poly.entity_id
_entity_poly.type
_entity_poly.pdbx_seq_one_letter_code
_entity_poly.pdbx_strand_id
1 'polypeptide(L)'
;MVSYTQNELLSITDFTKSISKILGNLKEHSLEKVGILKNNKLEAVVISTQEYERLKEIEELMNNIEHKEIYEIVQSRINTSKSDYVSLNDMAKKFNIDTNSL
;
A
#
# COMPACT_ATOMS: atom_id res chain seq x y z
N MET A 1 -8.97 -9.21 -3.25
CA MET A 1 -8.22 -10.13 -2.37
C MET A 1 -7.18 -10.83 -3.23
N VAL A 2 -5.95 -11.01 -2.74
CA VAL A 2 -4.92 -11.76 -3.49
C VAL A 2 -5.40 -13.20 -3.68
N SER A 3 -5.37 -13.69 -4.92
CA SER A 3 -5.80 -15.04 -5.25
C SER A 3 -4.63 -16.01 -5.09
N TYR A 4 -4.94 -17.21 -4.59
CA TYR A 4 -3.98 -18.30 -4.42
C TYR A 4 -4.43 -19.50 -5.24
N THR A 5 -3.49 -20.13 -5.92
CA THR A 5 -3.69 -21.45 -6.49
C THR A 5 -3.61 -22.51 -5.39
N GLN A 6 -4.13 -23.71 -5.67
CA GLN A 6 -4.18 -24.80 -4.69
C GLN A 6 -2.79 -25.17 -4.14
N ASN A 7 -1.73 -25.02 -4.95
CA ASN A 7 -0.35 -25.35 -4.59
C ASN A 7 0.35 -24.23 -3.82
N GLU A 8 -0.24 -23.05 -3.74
CA GLU A 8 0.28 -21.91 -2.97
C GLU A 8 -0.32 -21.86 -1.55
N LEU A 9 -1.31 -22.70 -1.22
CA LEU A 9 -1.91 -22.74 0.11
C LEU A 9 -1.46 -24.00 0.86
N LEU A 10 -0.69 -23.81 1.93
CA LEU A 10 -0.16 -24.92 2.72
C LEU A 10 -0.57 -24.78 4.17
N SER A 11 -0.93 -25.89 4.81
CA SER A 11 -1.00 -25.93 6.26
C SER A 11 0.41 -25.70 6.85
N ILE A 12 0.49 -25.25 8.11
CA ILE A 12 1.79 -25.14 8.82
C ILE A 12 2.57 -26.46 8.77
N THR A 13 1.87 -27.59 8.90
CA THR A 13 2.50 -28.92 8.86
C THR A 13 3.05 -29.27 7.49
N ASP A 14 2.34 -28.93 6.41
CA ASP A 14 2.82 -29.20 5.05
C ASP A 14 3.97 -28.27 4.66
N PHE A 15 3.87 -27.00 5.09
CA PHE A 15 4.93 -26.01 4.91
C PHE A 15 6.24 -26.47 5.57
N THR A 16 6.21 -26.88 6.84
CA THR A 16 7.41 -27.31 7.56
C THR A 16 8.06 -28.55 6.95
N LYS A 17 7.27 -29.51 6.46
CA LYS A 17 7.77 -30.72 5.77
C LYS A 17 8.42 -30.42 4.42
N SER A 18 7.99 -29.37 3.73
CA SER A 18 8.39 -29.07 2.34
C SER A 18 9.18 -27.77 2.18
N ILE A 19 9.62 -27.16 3.28
CA ILE A 19 10.25 -25.83 3.31
C ILE A 19 11.43 -25.71 2.35
N SER A 20 12.35 -26.68 2.30
CA SER A 20 13.51 -26.63 1.40
C SER A 20 13.12 -26.61 -0.07
N LYS A 21 12.09 -27.38 -0.45
CA LYS A 21 11.56 -27.42 -1.81
C LYS A 21 10.87 -26.09 -2.16
N ILE A 22 10.08 -25.56 -1.23
CA ILE A 22 9.40 -24.27 -1.41
C ILE A 22 10.40 -23.15 -1.61
N LEU A 23 11.47 -23.09 -0.80
CA LEU A 23 12.52 -22.08 -0.93
C LEU A 23 13.23 -22.17 -2.28
N GLY A 24 13.48 -23.39 -2.78
CA GLY A 24 13.98 -23.61 -4.14
C GLY A 24 13.03 -23.04 -5.20
N ASN A 25 11.75 -23.38 -5.12
CA ASN A 25 10.74 -22.92 -6.08
C ASN A 25 10.53 -21.40 -6.06
N LEU A 26 10.55 -20.77 -4.88
CA LEU A 26 10.46 -19.32 -4.72
C LEU A 26 11.68 -18.61 -5.31
N LYS A 27 12.87 -19.20 -5.15
CA LYS A 27 14.13 -18.65 -5.71
C LYS A 27 14.19 -18.78 -7.23
N GLU A 28 13.67 -19.89 -7.77
CA GLU A 28 13.60 -20.13 -9.22
C GLU A 28 12.41 -19.45 -9.90
N HIS A 29 11.59 -18.71 -9.15
CA HIS A 29 10.34 -18.08 -9.61
C HIS A 29 9.33 -19.06 -10.24
N SER A 30 9.46 -20.37 -9.99
CA SER A 30 8.45 -21.36 -10.36
C SER A 30 7.22 -21.31 -9.45
N LEU A 31 7.34 -20.61 -8.32
CA LEU A 31 6.26 -20.27 -7.41
C LEU A 31 6.46 -18.82 -6.93
N GLU A 32 5.42 -17.99 -7.00
CA GLU A 32 5.55 -16.57 -6.64
C GLU A 32 5.43 -16.32 -5.14
N LYS A 33 4.52 -17.03 -4.47
CA LYS A 33 4.17 -16.83 -3.06
C LYS A 33 3.55 -18.08 -2.46
N VAL A 34 3.70 -18.29 -1.16
CA VAL A 34 3.00 -19.33 -0.40
C VAL A 34 2.20 -18.69 0.71
N GLY A 35 0.90 -18.95 0.75
CA GLY A 35 0.05 -18.70 1.91
C GLY A 35 0.11 -19.84 2.92
N ILE A 36 0.35 -19.51 4.18
CA ILE A 36 0.37 -20.45 5.30
C ILE A 36 -0.98 -20.38 6.01
N LEU A 37 -1.64 -21.54 6.11
CA LEU A 37 -2.92 -21.72 6.78
C LEU A 37 -2.72 -22.28 8.21
N LYS A 38 -3.39 -21.67 9.19
CA LYS A 38 -3.61 -22.23 10.53
C LYS A 38 -5.10 -22.24 10.82
N ASN A 39 -5.62 -23.38 11.27
CA ASN A 39 -7.06 -23.54 11.53
C ASN A 39 -7.93 -23.09 10.33
N ASN A 40 -7.51 -23.42 9.11
CA ASN A 40 -8.13 -23.03 7.83
C ASN A 40 -8.22 -21.52 7.56
N LYS A 41 -7.43 -20.70 8.25
CA LYS A 41 -7.30 -19.27 8.01
C LYS A 41 -5.89 -18.94 7.52
N LEU A 42 -5.80 -18.06 6.53
CA LEU A 42 -4.53 -17.51 6.04
C LEU A 42 -3.92 -16.64 7.13
N GLU A 43 -2.76 -17.02 7.64
CA GLU A 43 -2.07 -16.30 8.71
C GLU A 43 -0.79 -15.59 8.25
N ALA A 44 -0.07 -16.18 7.30
CA ALA A 44 1.17 -15.62 6.81
C ALA A 44 1.34 -15.87 5.30
N VAL A 45 2.18 -15.06 4.67
CA VAL A 45 2.59 -15.23 3.28
C VAL A 45 4.11 -15.24 3.24
N VAL A 46 4.67 -16.21 2.52
CA VAL A 46 6.09 -16.33 2.25
C VAL A 46 6.33 -15.97 0.78
N ILE A 47 7.25 -15.05 0.56
CA ILE A 47 7.73 -14.63 -0.75
C ILE A 47 9.26 -14.69 -0.74
N SER A 48 9.89 -14.61 -1.92
CA SER A 48 11.34 -14.50 -1.99
C SER A 48 11.81 -13.17 -1.39
N THR A 49 13.04 -13.14 -0.87
CA THR A 49 13.65 -11.90 -0.34
C THR A 49 13.68 -10.80 -1.40
N GLN A 50 13.98 -11.16 -2.65
CA GLN A 50 13.99 -10.21 -3.77
C GLN A 50 12.61 -9.57 -4.00
N GLU A 51 11.53 -10.34 -3.92
CA GLU A 51 10.18 -9.77 -4.08
C GLU A 51 9.80 -8.89 -2.88
N TYR A 52 10.20 -9.28 -1.67
CA TYR A 52 10.00 -8.44 -0.49
C TYR A 52 10.74 -7.09 -0.61
N GLU A 53 12.00 -7.11 -1.03
CA GLU A 53 12.80 -5.90 -1.28
C GLU A 53 12.16 -5.02 -2.35
N ARG A 54 11.73 -5.62 -3.48
CA ARG A 54 11.02 -4.91 -4.55
C ARG A 54 9.76 -4.20 -4.03
N LEU A 55 8.97 -4.86 -3.19
CA LEU A 55 7.77 -4.26 -2.60
C LEU A 55 8.12 -3.09 -1.67
N LYS A 56 9.19 -3.21 -0.88
CA LYS A 56 9.68 -2.12 -0.02
C LYS A 56 10.19 -0.92 -0.81
N GLU A 57 10.88 -1.15 -1.93
CA GLU A 57 11.33 -0.10 -2.84
C GLU A 57 10.14 0.66 -3.47
N ILE A 58 9.09 -0.07 -3.87
CA ILE A 58 7.86 0.54 -4.41
C ILE A 58 7.17 1.38 -3.33
N GLU A 59 7.04 0.87 -2.12
CA GLU A 59 6.45 1.60 -0.99
C GLU A 59 7.22 2.90 -0.71
N GLU A 60 8.55 2.85 -0.70
CA GLU A 60 9.39 4.03 -0.52
C GLU A 60 9.21 5.04 -1.66
N LEU A 61 9.19 4.57 -2.91
CA LEU A 61 8.95 5.43 -4.07
C LEU A 61 7.58 6.11 -3.98
N MET A 62 6.52 5.39 -3.60
CA MET A 62 5.18 5.95 -3.45
C MET A 62 5.13 7.01 -2.35
N ASN A 63 5.75 6.76 -1.20
CA ASN A 63 5.84 7.75 -0.12
C ASN A 63 6.58 9.02 -0.57
N ASN A 64 7.65 8.87 -1.34
CA ASN A 64 8.40 10.00 -1.88
C ASN A 64 7.59 10.81 -2.89
N ILE A 65 6.77 10.14 -3.72
CA ILE A 65 5.84 10.81 -4.64
C ILE A 65 4.80 11.61 -3.86
N GLU A 66 4.18 11.02 -2.83
CA GLU A 66 3.21 11.73 -1.97
C GLU A 66 3.84 12.96 -1.31
N HIS A 67 5.03 12.82 -0.73
CA HIS A 67 5.76 13.95 -0.14
C HIS A 67 6.06 15.06 -1.15
N LYS A 68 6.41 14.68 -2.38
CA LYS A 68 6.65 15.64 -3.46
C LYS A 68 5.36 16.37 -3.84
N GLU A 69 4.24 15.66 -3.98
CA GLU A 69 2.94 16.27 -4.27
C GLU A 69 2.52 17.25 -3.17
N ILE A 70 2.67 16.87 -1.90
CA ILE A 70 2.40 17.75 -0.75
C ILE A 70 3.30 18.99 -0.81
N TYR A 71 4.59 18.81 -1.06
CA TYR A 71 5.54 19.90 -1.19
C TYR A 71 5.12 20.87 -2.31
N GLU A 72 4.79 20.36 -3.50
CA GLU A 72 4.34 21.16 -4.64
C GLU A 72 3.05 21.93 -4.32
N ILE A 73 2.08 21.29 -3.66
CA ILE A 73 0.85 21.95 -3.20
C ILE A 73 1.19 23.08 -2.23
N VAL A 74 2.06 22.86 -1.24
CA VAL A 74 2.46 23.88 -0.27
C VAL A 74 3.15 25.05 -0.97
N GLN A 75 4.09 24.78 -1.88
CA GLN A 75 4.77 25.83 -2.65
C GLN A 75 3.77 26.63 -3.50
N SER A 76 2.83 25.95 -4.16
CA SER A 76 1.80 26.63 -4.96
C SER A 76 0.96 27.60 -4.12
N ARG A 77 0.60 27.19 -2.89
CA ARG A 77 -0.18 28.02 -1.95
C ARG A 77 0.62 29.20 -1.43
N ILE A 78 1.90 29.01 -1.11
CA ILE A 78 2.79 30.09 -0.68
C ILE A 78 2.92 31.15 -1.78
N ASN A 79 2.99 30.71 -3.04
CA ASN A 79 3.13 31.58 -4.21
C ASN A 79 1.79 32.14 -4.73
N THR A 80 0.66 31.75 -4.13
CA THR A 80 -0.66 32.26 -4.53
C THR A 80 -0.78 33.72 -4.10
N SER A 81 -1.13 34.61 -5.05
CA SER A 81 -1.33 36.02 -4.74
C SER A 81 -2.56 36.21 -3.83
N LYS A 82 -2.53 37.22 -2.96
CA LYS A 82 -3.69 37.59 -2.13
C LYS A 82 -4.94 37.92 -2.95
N SER A 83 -4.77 38.36 -4.20
CA SER A 83 -5.89 38.60 -5.12
C SER A 83 -6.69 37.34 -5.45
N ASP A 84 -6.05 36.17 -5.36
CA ASP A 84 -6.63 34.89 -5.75
C ASP A 84 -7.21 34.14 -4.54
N TYR A 85 -7.16 34.76 -3.35
CA TYR A 85 -7.69 34.18 -2.13
C TYR A 85 -9.21 34.26 -2.14
N VAL A 86 -9.85 33.20 -1.65
CA VAL A 86 -11.30 33.16 -1.45
C VAL A 86 -11.61 33.63 -0.04
N SER A 87 -12.53 34.59 0.10
CA SER A 87 -12.98 35.05 1.41
C SER A 87 -13.80 33.97 2.13
N LEU A 88 -13.86 34.03 3.46
CA LEU A 88 -14.67 33.12 4.27
C LEU A 88 -16.15 33.10 3.80
N ASN A 89 -16.71 34.28 3.52
CA ASN A 89 -18.11 34.43 3.10
C ASN A 89 -18.35 33.82 1.72
N ASP A 90 -17.44 34.03 0.77
CA ASP A 90 -17.56 33.48 -0.59
C ASP A 90 -17.42 31.96 -0.58
N MET A 91 -16.51 31.44 0.24
CA MET A 91 -16.34 30.00 0.46
C MET A 91 -17.60 29.41 1.10
N ALA A 92 -18.10 30.01 2.18
CA ALA A 92 -19.29 29.53 2.89
C ALA A 92 -20.54 29.53 1.99
N LYS A 93 -20.73 30.60 1.20
CA LYS A 93 -21.80 30.67 0.20
C LYS A 93 -21.69 29.58 -0.86
N LYS A 94 -20.47 29.27 -1.34
CA LYS A 94 -20.24 28.22 -2.34
C LYS A 94 -20.60 26.82 -1.81
N PHE A 95 -20.37 26.57 -0.53
CA PHE A 95 -20.59 25.27 0.11
C PHE A 95 -21.88 25.19 0.95
N ASN A 96 -22.75 26.21 0.90
CA ASN A 96 -23.99 26.32 1.69
C ASN A 96 -23.76 26.14 3.21
N ILE A 97 -22.69 26.75 3.74
CA ILE A 97 -22.35 26.74 5.16
C ILE A 97 -22.92 28.01 5.81
N ASP A 98 -23.68 27.87 6.89
CA ASP A 98 -24.11 29.02 7.70
C ASP A 98 -23.01 29.40 8.70
N THR A 99 -22.33 30.51 8.42
CA THR A 99 -21.24 31.02 9.26
C THR A 99 -21.69 31.49 10.63
N ASN A 100 -22.99 31.74 10.85
CA ASN A 100 -23.52 32.15 12.16
C ASN A 100 -23.81 30.96 13.08
N SER A 101 -23.71 29.73 12.56
CA SER A 101 -23.95 28.49 13.29
C SER A 101 -22.67 27.80 13.78
N LEU A 102 -21.50 28.38 13.48
CA LEU A 102 -20.16 27.95 13.91
C LEU A 102 -19.75 28.67 15.21
#